data_AF-A0A2M9KAQ4-F1
#
_entry.id   AF-A0A2M9KAQ4-F1
#
_cell.length_a   1.000
_cell.length_b   1.000
_cell.length_c   1.000
_cell.angle_alpha   90.00
_cell.angle_beta   90.00
_cell.angle_gamma   90.00
#
_symmetry.space_group_name_H-M   'P 1'
#
loop_
_entity.id
_entity.type
_entity.pdbx_description
1 polymer ?
#
loop_
_entity_poly.entity_id
_entity_poly.type
_entity_poly.pdbx_seq_one_letter_code
_entity_poly.pdbx_strand_id
1 'polypeptide(L)'
;MGDSRRTNPSDGSRFYESPPYFLFAYESVVATETLLGELCGAELVTGPAGAEPLLHPLDGVFILGRGVAINYGDGQGSLQWHMPTEGGTISVPGWVWHDTDTVIAQFLIWLSGVVPTTRRVSPIAIEYLLRHMAMLRASGGQVRGGRDESLSQVYRD
;
A
#
# COMPACT_ATOMS: atom_id res chain seq x y z
N MET A 1 -6.98 -24.26 3.48
CA MET A 1 -5.51 -24.38 3.60
C MET A 1 -5.00 -23.29 4.55
N GLY A 2 -4.65 -23.71 5.77
CA GLY A 2 -3.45 -23.32 6.56
C GLY A 2 -3.03 -21.88 6.89
N ASP A 3 -3.44 -20.84 6.19
CA ASP A 3 -2.89 -19.51 6.46
C ASP A 3 -3.41 -18.96 7.80
N SER A 4 -2.50 -18.65 8.72
CA SER A 4 -2.82 -17.93 9.96
C SER A 4 -2.33 -16.50 9.83
N ARG A 5 -3.22 -15.55 10.08
CA ARG A 5 -2.96 -14.11 9.95
C ARG A 5 -3.30 -13.44 11.28
N ARG A 6 -2.41 -12.57 11.75
CA ARG A 6 -2.65 -11.75 12.93
C ARG A 6 -2.67 -10.29 12.48
N THR A 7 -3.81 -9.64 12.68
CA THR A 7 -4.00 -8.20 12.59
C THR A 7 -4.81 -7.76 13.81
N ASN A 8 -4.77 -6.48 14.14
CA ASN A 8 -5.76 -5.90 15.03
C ASN A 8 -7.14 -5.96 14.34
N PRO A 9 -8.23 -6.41 15.02
CA PRO A 9 -9.57 -6.50 14.41
C PRO A 9 -10.09 -5.18 13.83
N SER A 10 -9.71 -4.02 14.40
CA SER A 10 -10.11 -2.70 13.88
C SER A 10 -9.46 -2.34 12.55
N ASP A 11 -8.35 -3.00 12.21
CA ASP A 11 -7.46 -2.60 11.13
C ASP A 11 -7.63 -3.51 9.89
N GLY A 12 -8.57 -4.45 9.95
CA GLY A 12 -8.83 -5.42 8.88
C GLY A 12 -9.22 -4.76 7.55
N SER A 13 -10.30 -3.96 7.53
CA SER A 13 -10.72 -3.28 6.29
C SER A 13 -9.65 -2.31 5.77
N ARG A 14 -8.91 -1.66 6.67
CA ARG A 14 -7.96 -0.59 6.33
C ARG A 14 -6.61 -1.09 5.82
N PHE A 15 -6.00 -2.08 6.48
CA PHE A 15 -4.64 -2.54 6.16
C PHE A 15 -4.57 -3.97 5.60
N TYR A 16 -5.65 -4.74 5.69
CA TYR A 16 -5.68 -6.09 5.16
C TYR A 16 -6.31 -6.18 3.77
N GLU A 17 -7.37 -5.42 3.50
CA GLU A 17 -7.98 -5.33 2.16
C GLU A 17 -7.29 -4.30 1.27
N SER A 18 -6.60 -3.33 1.88
CA SER A 18 -5.79 -2.33 1.21
C SER A 18 -4.41 -2.27 1.89
N PRO A 19 -3.29 -2.44 1.17
CA PRO A 19 -1.97 -2.19 1.74
C PRO A 19 -1.84 -0.75 2.26
N PRO A 20 -1.07 -0.50 3.32
CA PRO A 20 -0.88 0.85 3.84
C PRO A 20 -0.20 1.75 2.80
N TYR A 21 -0.77 2.92 2.56
CA TYR A 21 -0.21 3.95 1.67
C TYR A 21 0.49 5.03 2.49
N PHE A 22 1.75 5.33 2.16
CA PHE A 22 2.53 6.29 2.93
C PHE A 22 3.42 7.17 2.05
N LEU A 23 3.72 8.35 2.58
CA LEU A 23 4.72 9.26 2.02
C LEU A 23 5.99 9.19 2.88
N PHE A 24 7.14 9.04 2.23
CA PHE A 24 8.45 9.15 2.88
C PHE A 24 9.26 10.24 2.19
N ALA A 25 9.67 11.26 2.93
CA ALA A 25 10.35 12.44 2.41
C ALA A 25 11.65 12.70 3.18
N TYR A 26 12.65 13.23 2.47
CA TYR A 26 13.91 13.66 3.08
C TYR A 26 13.77 15.00 3.79
N GLU A 27 13.03 15.93 3.20
CA GLU A 27 12.80 17.27 3.72
C GLU A 27 11.40 17.75 3.34
N SER A 28 10.95 18.84 3.98
CA SER A 28 9.69 19.51 3.63
C SER A 28 9.81 21.02 3.82
N VAL A 29 9.40 21.76 2.80
CA VAL A 29 9.27 23.23 2.82
C VAL A 29 7.92 23.71 3.38
N VAL A 30 6.99 22.79 3.60
CA VAL A 30 5.64 23.09 4.08
C VAL A 30 5.64 23.13 5.60
N ALA A 31 4.95 24.10 6.22
CA ALA A 31 4.80 24.15 7.67
C ALA A 31 4.01 22.92 8.20
N THR A 32 4.28 22.49 9.44
CA THR A 32 3.72 21.22 9.95
C THR A 32 2.21 21.35 10.10
N GLU A 33 1.76 22.52 10.53
CA GLU A 33 0.36 22.91 10.68
C GLU A 33 -0.37 22.87 9.33
N THR A 34 0.26 23.42 8.28
CA THR A 34 -0.29 23.39 6.93
C THR A 34 -0.38 21.96 6.42
N LEU A 35 0.67 21.16 6.60
CA LEU A 35 0.68 19.74 6.22
C LEU A 35 -0.47 18.98 6.90
N LEU A 36 -0.65 19.14 8.21
CA LEU A 36 -1.71 18.47 8.95
C LEU A 36 -3.10 18.95 8.55
N GLY A 37 -3.25 20.25 8.26
CA GLY A 37 -4.49 20.82 7.72
C GLY A 37 -4.89 20.19 6.39
N GLU A 38 -3.93 20.04 5.47
CA GLU A 38 -4.13 19.37 4.18
C GLU A 38 -4.47 17.88 4.37
N LEU A 39 -3.77 17.18 5.27
CA LEU A 39 -4.04 15.76 5.56
C LEU A 39 -5.43 15.53 6.16
N CYS A 40 -5.90 16.43 7.02
CA CYS A 40 -7.24 16.38 7.59
C CYS A 40 -8.32 16.78 6.59
N GLY A 41 -8.02 17.73 5.69
CA GLY A 41 -8.94 18.23 4.68
C GLY A 41 -8.98 17.42 3.38
N ALA A 42 -8.10 16.42 3.23
CA ALA A 42 -8.02 15.60 2.03
C ALA A 42 -9.33 14.84 1.78
N GLU A 43 -9.78 14.85 0.52
CA GLU A 43 -10.94 14.09 0.09
C GLU A 43 -10.70 12.59 0.30
N LEU A 44 -11.67 11.91 0.92
CA LEU A 44 -11.59 10.47 1.12
C LEU A 44 -11.75 9.74 -0.21
N VAL A 45 -10.98 8.68 -0.39
CA VAL A 45 -10.92 7.88 -1.60
C VAL A 45 -11.58 6.52 -1.38
N THR A 46 -12.14 5.95 -2.45
CA THR A 46 -12.68 4.59 -2.42
C THR A 46 -11.54 3.59 -2.35
N GLY A 47 -11.65 2.60 -1.46
CA GLY A 47 -10.68 1.51 -1.40
C GLY A 47 -10.64 0.68 -2.69
N PRO A 48 -9.59 -0.14 -2.92
CA PRO A 48 -9.41 -0.93 -4.14
C PRO A 48 -10.52 -1.95 -4.42
N ALA A 49 -11.34 -2.28 -3.42
CA ALA A 49 -12.53 -3.13 -3.58
C ALA A 49 -13.82 -2.38 -3.97
N GLY A 50 -13.75 -1.04 -4.12
CA GLY A 50 -14.93 -0.20 -4.43
C GLY A 50 -16.00 -0.20 -3.34
N ALA A 51 -15.68 -0.69 -2.14
CA ALA A 51 -16.57 -0.81 -1.01
C ALA A 51 -16.29 0.28 0.03
N GLU A 52 -17.34 0.75 0.69
CA GLU A 52 -17.27 1.54 1.92
C GLU A 52 -16.53 0.75 3.02
N PRO A 53 -15.79 1.41 3.92
CA PRO A 53 -15.74 2.86 4.12
C PRO A 53 -14.79 3.58 3.16
N LEU A 54 -15.10 4.84 2.83
CA LEU A 54 -14.12 5.76 2.24
C LEU A 54 -12.88 5.88 3.15
N LEU A 55 -11.70 5.84 2.55
CA LEU A 55 -10.41 5.82 3.23
C LEU A 55 -9.67 7.14 3.00
N HIS A 56 -8.79 7.53 3.92
CA HIS A 56 -7.85 8.61 3.60
C HIS A 56 -6.86 8.16 2.51
N PRO A 57 -6.40 9.08 1.65
CA PRO A 57 -5.44 8.75 0.59
C PRO A 57 -4.05 8.38 1.13
N LEU A 58 -3.75 8.75 2.37
CA LEU A 58 -2.51 8.43 3.07
C LEU A 58 -2.81 7.90 4.47
N ASP A 59 -2.04 6.90 4.88
CA ASP A 59 -2.05 6.31 6.22
C ASP A 59 -0.92 6.81 7.11
N GLY A 60 0.16 7.31 6.50
CA GLY A 60 1.30 7.87 7.21
C GLY A 60 2.18 8.77 6.34
N VAL A 61 2.79 9.77 6.97
CA VAL A 61 3.77 10.68 6.38
C VAL A 61 5.00 10.71 7.26
N PHE A 62 6.16 10.44 6.69
CA PHE A 62 7.43 10.33 7.40
C PHE A 62 8.43 11.31 6.77
N ILE A 63 8.87 12.32 7.53
CA ILE A 63 9.77 13.37 7.04
C ILE A 63 11.05 13.33 7.87
N LEU A 64 12.17 12.95 7.25
CA LEU A 64 13.46 12.85 7.93
C LEU A 64 13.86 14.19 8.57
N GLY A 65 14.43 14.11 9.78
CA GLY A 65 14.87 15.28 10.55
C GLY A 65 13.73 16.21 11.00
N ARG A 66 12.48 15.76 10.95
CA ARG A 66 11.31 16.57 11.33
C ARG A 66 10.25 15.82 12.11
N GLY A 67 9.85 14.63 11.66
CA GLY A 67 8.86 13.85 12.38
C GLY A 67 7.93 13.03 11.49
N VAL A 68 6.86 12.54 12.12
CA VAL A 68 5.91 11.63 11.49
C VAL A 68 4.46 12.05 11.76
N ALA A 69 3.62 12.00 10.74
CA ALA A 69 2.17 12.08 10.85
C ALA A 69 1.59 10.69 10.61
N ILE A 70 0.84 10.14 11.55
CA ILE A 70 0.21 8.82 11.40
C ILE A 70 -1.29 8.97 11.53
N ASN A 71 -2.01 8.37 10.59
CA ASN A 71 -3.45 8.31 10.62
C ASN A 71 -3.91 7.06 11.37
N TYR A 72 -4.60 7.24 12.48
CA TYR A 72 -5.19 6.20 13.32
C TYR A 72 -6.69 5.97 13.08
N GLY A 73 -7.31 6.64 12.10
CA GLY A 73 -8.69 6.40 11.68
C GLY A 73 -9.50 7.68 11.53
N ASP A 74 -10.82 7.56 11.68
CA ASP A 74 -11.78 8.65 11.42
C ASP A 74 -11.76 9.77 12.48
N GLY A 75 -11.07 9.58 13.62
CA GLY A 75 -11.06 10.53 14.73
C GLY A 75 -12.44 10.80 15.33
N GLN A 76 -13.45 9.97 15.00
CA GLN A 76 -14.82 10.06 15.52
C GLN A 76 -15.01 9.27 16.82
N GLY A 77 -13.95 8.59 17.28
CA GLY A 77 -13.89 8.04 18.62
C GLY A 77 -13.85 9.13 19.69
N SER A 78 -14.14 8.75 20.93
CA SER A 78 -14.07 9.65 22.11
C SER A 78 -12.68 10.28 22.37
N LEU A 79 -11.65 9.85 21.64
CA LEU A 79 -10.28 10.34 21.74
C LEU A 79 -9.92 11.12 20.47
N GLN A 80 -9.96 12.45 20.57
CA GLN A 80 -9.45 13.36 19.55
C GLN A 80 -8.05 13.84 19.92
N TRP A 81 -7.15 13.88 18.93
CA TRP A 81 -5.79 14.33 19.13
C TRP A 81 -5.65 15.80 18.79
N HIS A 82 -4.85 16.46 19.61
CA HIS A 82 -4.68 17.89 19.63
C HIS A 82 -3.19 18.18 19.55
N MET A 83 -2.77 18.91 18.51
CA MET A 83 -1.37 19.30 18.37
C MET A 83 -1.16 20.70 18.96
N PRO A 84 -0.23 20.87 19.91
CA PRO A 84 0.16 22.20 20.38
C PRO A 84 0.89 22.96 19.26
N THR A 85 0.56 24.23 19.09
CA THR A 85 1.19 25.18 18.16
C THR A 85 1.56 26.45 18.90
N GLU A 86 2.39 27.32 18.30
CA GLU A 86 2.75 28.61 18.90
C GLU A 86 1.52 29.51 19.19
N GLY A 87 0.43 29.31 18.45
CA GLY A 87 -0.82 30.07 18.57
C GLY A 87 -1.95 29.38 19.36
N GLY A 88 -1.70 28.21 19.96
CA GLY A 88 -2.69 27.45 20.71
C GLY A 88 -2.66 25.97 20.41
N THR A 89 -3.82 25.39 20.09
CA THR A 89 -3.94 23.96 19.83
C THR A 89 -4.79 23.75 18.58
N ILE A 90 -4.30 22.96 17.62
CA ILE A 90 -5.07 22.56 16.44
C ILE A 90 -5.70 21.18 16.67
N SER A 91 -6.95 21.02 16.27
CA SER A 91 -7.61 19.72 16.25
C SER A 91 -7.20 18.98 14.97
N VAL A 92 -6.70 17.75 15.12
CA VAL A 92 -6.27 16.89 14.01
C VAL A 92 -6.98 15.54 14.14
N PRO A 93 -8.28 15.46 13.76
CA PRO A 93 -9.05 14.25 13.95
C PRO A 93 -8.43 13.09 13.16
N GLY A 94 -8.18 11.98 13.84
CA GLY A 94 -7.60 10.78 13.24
C GLY A 94 -6.08 10.84 13.04
N TRP A 95 -5.50 12.04 12.91
CA TRP A 95 -4.07 12.24 12.68
C TRP A 95 -3.31 12.56 13.96
N VAL A 96 -2.13 11.97 14.10
CA VAL A 96 -1.22 12.29 15.20
C VAL A 96 0.13 12.69 14.63
N TRP A 97 0.61 13.84 15.06
CA TRP A 97 1.97 14.28 14.79
C TRP A 97 2.90 13.89 15.93
N HIS A 98 4.03 13.29 15.58
CA HIS A 98 5.14 13.05 16.49
C HIS A 98 6.38 13.76 15.96
N ASP A 99 6.81 14.79 16.70
CA ASP A 99 8.12 15.41 16.50
C ASP A 99 9.20 14.42 16.98
N THR A 100 10.09 14.03 16.07
CA THR A 100 11.11 13.02 16.37
C THR A 100 12.23 13.03 15.34
N ASP A 101 13.46 12.87 15.82
CA ASP A 101 14.65 12.62 15.00
C ASP A 101 14.77 11.15 14.56
N THR A 102 13.99 10.25 15.17
CA THR A 102 14.07 8.80 14.95
C THR A 102 13.05 8.29 13.93
N VAL A 103 12.83 9.08 12.87
CA VAL A 103 11.80 8.85 11.84
C VAL A 103 11.89 7.46 11.21
N ILE A 104 13.09 6.96 10.91
CA ILE A 104 13.29 5.62 10.33
C ILE A 104 12.85 4.53 11.29
N ALA A 105 13.18 4.65 12.58
CA ALA A 105 12.78 3.68 13.59
C ALA A 105 11.26 3.67 13.76
N GLN A 106 10.64 4.85 13.83
CA GLN A 106 9.19 5.02 13.87
C GLN A 106 8.50 4.43 12.64
N PHE A 107 9.05 4.66 11.45
CA PHE A 107 8.55 4.07 10.21
C PHE A 107 8.58 2.54 10.23
N LEU A 108 9.69 1.94 10.67
CA LEU A 108 9.82 0.49 10.77
C LEU A 108 8.89 -0.11 11.84
N ILE A 109 8.74 0.56 12.98
CA ILE A 109 7.80 0.17 14.04
C ILE A 109 6.37 0.22 13.50
N TRP A 110 5.99 1.33 12.87
CA TRP A 110 4.67 1.50 12.26
C TRP A 110 4.39 0.40 11.23
N LEU A 111 5.30 0.17 10.28
CA LEU A 111 5.17 -0.90 9.29
C LEU A 111 5.00 -2.28 9.94
N SER A 112 5.76 -2.57 11.00
CA SER A 112 5.65 -3.85 11.70
C SER A 112 4.29 -4.05 12.38
N GLY A 113 3.63 -2.96 12.76
CA GLY A 113 2.30 -2.96 13.36
C GLY A 113 1.17 -3.05 12.32
N VAL A 114 1.26 -2.28 11.23
CA VAL A 114 0.17 -2.18 10.25
C VAL A 114 0.21 -3.25 9.16
N VAL A 115 1.39 -3.76 8.79
CA VAL A 115 1.49 -4.77 7.72
C VAL A 115 1.07 -6.14 8.29
N PRO A 116 0.02 -6.78 7.72
CA PRO A 116 -0.41 -8.09 8.18
C PRO A 116 0.70 -9.13 8.06
N THR A 117 1.08 -9.75 9.18
CA THR A 117 2.00 -10.89 9.13
C THR A 117 1.26 -12.09 8.55
N THR A 118 1.57 -12.42 7.30
CA THR A 118 1.01 -13.59 6.62
C THR A 118 1.92 -14.78 6.86
N ARG A 119 1.53 -15.73 7.72
CA ARG A 119 2.19 -17.04 7.76
C ARG A 119 1.58 -17.93 6.68
N ARG A 120 2.29 -18.04 5.55
CA ARG A 120 1.95 -18.96 4.48
C ARG A 120 2.43 -20.36 4.84
N VAL A 121 1.52 -21.33 4.83
CA VAL A 121 1.85 -22.74 5.09
C VAL A 121 2.23 -23.48 3.81
N SER A 122 1.91 -22.93 2.64
CA SER A 122 2.24 -23.51 1.33
C SER A 122 3.50 -22.89 0.70
N PRO A 123 4.32 -23.67 -0.04
CA PRO A 123 5.47 -23.16 -0.77
C PRO A 123 5.05 -22.24 -1.91
N ILE A 124 5.58 -21.01 -1.94
CA ILE A 124 5.29 -20.01 -2.98
C ILE A 124 5.78 -20.50 -4.36
N ALA A 125 6.90 -21.20 -4.41
CA ALA A 125 7.55 -21.61 -5.66
C ALA A 125 6.67 -22.49 -6.55
N ILE A 126 5.81 -23.35 -5.98
CA ILE A 126 5.00 -24.29 -6.75
C ILE A 126 4.02 -23.54 -7.67
N GLU A 127 3.36 -22.49 -7.18
CA GLU A 127 2.42 -21.69 -7.98
C GLU A 127 3.11 -21.01 -9.18
N TYR A 128 4.28 -20.42 -8.96
CA TYR A 128 5.04 -19.78 -10.04
C TYR A 128 5.57 -20.80 -11.05
N LEU A 129 6.04 -21.96 -10.59
CA LEU A 129 6.54 -23.03 -11.44
C LEU A 129 5.42 -23.64 -12.29
N LEU A 130 4.26 -23.93 -11.70
CA LEU A 130 3.10 -24.43 -12.43
C LEU A 130 2.60 -23.42 -13.46
N ARG A 131 2.53 -22.13 -13.10
CA ARG A 131 2.17 -21.06 -14.04
C ARG A 131 3.14 -20.97 -15.21
N HIS A 132 4.44 -21.07 -14.93
CA HIS A 132 5.47 -21.07 -15.98
C HIS A 132 5.36 -22.29 -16.90
N MET A 133 5.16 -23.48 -16.35
CA MET A 133 4.94 -24.70 -17.14
C MET A 133 3.68 -24.63 -18.00
N ALA A 134 2.59 -24.04 -17.49
CA ALA A 134 1.36 -23.83 -18.24
C ALA A 134 1.57 -22.84 -19.41
N MET A 135 2.30 -21.74 -19.18
CA MET A 135 2.65 -20.79 -20.24
C MET A 135 3.54 -21.43 -21.30
N LEU A 136 4.56 -22.22 -20.92
CA LEU A 136 5.40 -22.94 -21.87
C LEU A 136 4.61 -23.96 -22.71
N ARG A 137 3.62 -24.65 -22.13
CA ARG A 137 2.73 -25.55 -22.87
C ARG A 137 1.84 -24.80 -23.87
N ALA A 138 1.36 -23.61 -23.52
CA ALA A 138 0.59 -22.76 -24.43
C ALA A 138 1.44 -22.24 -25.60
N SER A 139 2.68 -21.83 -25.34
CA SER A 139 3.62 -21.34 -26.36
C SER A 139 4.17 -22.46 -27.27
N GLY A 140 4.32 -23.69 -26.74
CA GLY A 140 4.74 -24.86 -27.51
C GLY A 140 3.67 -25.41 -28.46
N GLY A 141 2.41 -24.98 -28.33
CA GLY A 141 1.30 -25.37 -29.22
C GLY A 141 1.24 -24.61 -30.54
N GLN A 142 1.99 -23.53 -30.71
CA GLN A 142 1.84 -22.59 -31.83
C GLN A 142 2.87 -22.78 -32.97
N VAL A 143 3.78 -23.78 -32.87
CA VAL A 143 4.88 -23.98 -33.85
C VAL A 143 4.63 -25.15 -34.83
N ARG A 144 3.48 -25.83 -34.78
CA ARG A 144 3.17 -26.94 -35.71
C ARG A 144 2.05 -26.60 -36.70
N GLY A 145 2.27 -25.58 -37.52
CA GLY A 145 1.29 -25.16 -38.52
C GLY A 145 1.83 -24.21 -39.59
N GLY A 146 3.05 -24.43 -40.09
CA GLY A 146 3.58 -23.71 -41.25
C GLY A 146 4.34 -24.67 -42.13
N ARG A 147 3.63 -25.44 -42.97
CA ARG A 147 4.25 -26.20 -44.06
C ARG A 147 4.61 -25.23 -45.17
N ASP A 148 5.88 -25.32 -45.57
CA ASP A 148 6.42 -25.02 -46.89
C ASP A 148 5.40 -25.19 -48.03
N GLU A 149 4.96 -24.08 -48.63
CA GLU A 149 4.49 -24.02 -50.02
C GLU A 149 4.83 -22.64 -50.62
N SER A 150 6.10 -22.41 -50.97
CA SER A 150 6.46 -21.28 -51.85
C SER A 150 7.72 -21.48 -52.70
N LEU A 151 8.09 -22.73 -53.03
CA LEU A 151 9.25 -23.03 -53.90
C LEU A 151 8.95 -23.98 -55.06
N SER A 152 7.83 -23.77 -55.76
CA SER A 152 7.61 -24.44 -57.05
C SER A 152 6.65 -23.67 -57.96
N GLN A 153 7.00 -22.42 -58.31
CA GLN A 153 6.35 -21.73 -59.44
C GLN A 153 7.28 -20.75 -60.15
N VAL A 154 8.55 -21.11 -60.29
CA VAL A 154 9.49 -20.48 -61.22
C VAL A 154 10.29 -21.61 -61.85
N TYR A 155 9.74 -22.22 -62.90
CA TYR A 155 10.35 -23.07 -63.93
C TYR A 155 9.30 -24.06 -64.44
N ARG A 156 8.50 -23.62 -65.41
CA ARG A 156 7.93 -24.41 -66.50
C ARG A 156 7.36 -23.43 -67.53
N ASP A 157 8.15 -23.28 -68.59
CA ASP A 157 7.84 -22.94 -69.98
C ASP A 157 6.86 -21.81 -70.30
#